data_AF-A0A962YHX1-F1
#
_entry.id   AF-A0A962YHX1-F1
#
_cell.length_a   1.000
_cell.length_b   1.000
_cell.length_c   1.000
_cell.angle_alpha   90.00
_cell.angle_beta   90.00
_cell.angle_gamma   90.00
#
_symmetry.space_group_name_H-M   'P 1'
#
loop_
_entity.id
_entity.type
_entity.pdbx_description
1 polymer ?
#
loop_
_entity_poly.entity_id
_entity_poly.type
_entity_poly.pdbx_seq_one_letter_code
_entity_poly.pdbx_strand_id
1 'polypeptide(L)' 'MRLDKYLSQATGISRSQVRKLIRDGEASVDGEVVKNAAFNLAEGARVSLTG' A
#
# COMPACT_ATOMS: atom_id res chain seq x y z
N MET A 1 3.31 7.99 -7.19
CA MET A 1 3.05 8.34 -5.76
C MET A 1 3.50 7.19 -4.86
N ARG A 2 4.00 7.41 -3.63
CA ARG A 2 4.39 6.28 -2.76
C ARG A 2 3.19 5.50 -2.23
N LEU A 3 3.28 4.16 -2.25
CA LEU A 3 2.25 3.24 -1.73
C LEU A 3 1.91 3.51 -0.26
N ASP A 4 2.92 3.66 0.61
CA ASP A 4 2.70 3.95 2.03
C ASP A 4 1.99 5.30 2.29
N LYS A 5 2.26 6.30 1.45
CA LYS A 5 1.59 7.60 1.50
C LYS A 5 0.13 7.47 1.07
N TYR A 6 -0.11 6.82 -0.06
CA TYR A 6 -1.44 6.64 -0.62
C TYR A 6 -2.36 5.90 0.36
N LEU A 7 -1.91 4.75 0.85
CA LEU A 7 -2.71 3.92 1.75
C LEU A 7 -3.02 4.63 3.08
N SER A 8 -2.06 5.36 3.65
CA SER A 8 -2.30 6.12 4.87
C SER A 8 -3.33 7.23 4.66
N GLN A 9 -3.31 7.90 3.49
CA GLN A 9 -4.31 8.92 3.15
C GLN A 9 -5.69 8.32 2.84
N ALA A 10 -5.74 7.16 2.19
CA ALA A 10 -6.99 6.51 1.78
C ALA A 10 -7.70 5.80 2.94
N THR A 11 -6.95 5.20 3.87
CA THR A 11 -7.51 4.37 4.96
C THR A 11 -7.59 5.09 6.30
N GLY A 12 -6.92 6.24 6.46
CA GLY A 12 -6.77 6.92 7.76
C GLY A 12 -5.84 6.21 8.75
N ILE A 13 -5.25 5.07 8.36
CA ILE A 13 -4.31 4.32 9.17
C ILE A 13 -2.97 5.06 9.23
N SER A 14 -2.28 4.96 10.37
CA SER A 14 -0.95 5.54 10.53
C SER A 14 0.04 4.94 9.52
N ARG A 15 1.00 5.75 9.05
CA ARG A 15 2.03 5.28 8.10
C ARG A 15 2.85 4.10 8.62
N SER A 16 3.06 4.00 9.93
CA SER A 16 3.77 2.88 10.56
C SER A 16 2.99 1.57 10.47
N GLN A 17 1.68 1.61 10.72
CA GLN A 17 0.79 0.47 10.55
C GLN A 17 0.67 0.07 9.08
N VAL A 18 0.48 1.02 8.15
CA VAL A 18 0.46 0.75 6.72
C VAL A 18 1.74 0.04 6.27
N ARG A 19 2.92 0.51 6.71
CA ARG A 19 4.20 -0.15 6.42
C ARG A 19 4.28 -1.56 6.98
N LYS A 20 3.59 -1.87 8.08
CA LYS A 20 3.51 -3.21 8.63
C LYS A 20 2.65 -4.10 7.71
N LEU A 21 1.42 -3.69 7.40
CA LEU A 21 0.51 -4.43 6.51
C LEU A 21 1.16 -4.73 5.14
N ILE A 22 1.82 -3.73 4.55
CA ILE A 22 2.59 -3.91 3.31
C ILE A 22 3.66 -5.00 3.47
N ARG A 23 4.46 -4.96 4.55
CA ARG A 23 5.52 -5.96 4.79
C ARG A 23 4.97 -7.35 5.06
N ASP A 24 3.80 -7.42 5.70
CA ASP A 24 3.09 -8.66 5.98
C ASP A 24 2.48 -9.27 4.69
N GLY A 25 2.47 -8.52 3.59
CA GLY A 25 1.97 -8.98 2.28
C GLY A 25 0.48 -8.71 2.08
N GLU A 26 -0.10 -7.82 2.89
CA GLU A 26 -1.53 -7.49 2.85
C GLU A 26 -1.88 -6.41 1.82
N ALA A 27 -0.89 -5.81 1.17
CA ALA A 27 -1.09 -4.82 0.11
C ALA A 27 -0.83 -5.43 -1.27
N SER A 28 -1.74 -5.16 -2.20
CA SER A 28 -1.62 -5.55 -3.60
C SER A 28 -1.82 -4.34 -4.53
N VAL A 29 -1.04 -4.30 -5.60
CA VAL A 29 -1.12 -3.29 -6.66
C VAL A 29 -1.37 -4.02 -7.97
N ASP A 30 -2.48 -3.72 -8.64
CA ASP A 30 -2.90 -4.35 -9.89
C ASP A 30 -2.97 -5.89 -9.81
N GLY A 31 -3.28 -6.42 -8.63
CA GLY A 31 -3.37 -7.86 -8.35
C GLY A 31 -2.06 -8.51 -7.88
N GLU A 32 -0.94 -7.79 -7.89
CA GLU A 32 0.35 -8.30 -7.41
C GLU A 32 0.61 -7.88 -5.96
N VAL A 33 0.99 -8.83 -5.11
CA VAL A 33 1.36 -8.54 -3.72
C VAL A 33 2.65 -7.73 -3.67
N VAL A 34 2.57 -6.52 -3.12
CA VAL A 34 3.71 -5.62 -2.97
C VAL A 34 4.12 -5.56 -1.52
N LYS A 35 5.37 -5.96 -1.23
CA LYS A 35 5.97 -5.88 0.11
C LYS A 35 6.87 -4.66 0.33
N ASN A 36 6.99 -3.79 -0.68
CA ASN A 36 7.79 -2.58 -0.61
C ASN A 36 6.90 -1.35 -0.34
N ALA A 37 7.00 -0.80 0.87
CA ALA A 37 6.23 0.38 1.26
C ALA A 37 6.60 1.67 0.49
N ALA A 38 7.83 1.74 -0.02
CA ALA A 38 8.29 2.85 -0.85
C ALA A 38 7.98 2.65 -2.34
N PHE A 39 7.21 1.61 -2.70
CA PHE A 39 6.80 1.36 -4.08
C PHE A 39 6.13 2.59 -4.68
N ASN A 40 6.55 2.96 -5.90
CA ASN A 40 5.94 4.06 -6.63
C ASN A 40 4.73 3.53 -7.40
N LEU A 41 3.55 3.90 -6.93
CA LEU A 41 2.30 3.73 -7.65
C LEU A 41 2.30 4.55 -8.92
N ALA A 42 2.02 3.87 -10.03
CA ALA A 42 1.66 4.47 -11.30
C ALA A 42 0.29 5.16 -11.19
N GLU A 43 0.06 6.12 -12.08
CA GLU A 43 -1.24 6.75 -12.20
C GLU A 43 -2.26 5.72 -12.74
N GLY A 44 -3.45 5.67 -12.13
CA GLY A 44 -4.48 4.69 -12.48
C GLY A 44 -4.29 3.28 -11.89
N ALA A 45 -3.19 3.02 -11.16
CA ALA A 45 -2.97 1.74 -10.50
C ALA A 45 -4.08 1.44 -9.48
N ARG A 46 -4.56 0.19 -9.46
CA ARG A 46 -5.55 -0.27 -8.47
C ARG A 46 -4.84 -0.82 -7.26
N VAL A 47 -5.13 -0.26 -6.10
CA VAL A 47 -4.55 -0.70 -4.84
C VAL A 47 -5.63 -1.36 -4.00
N SER A 48 -5.34 -2.57 -3.52
CA SER A 48 -6.19 -3.31 -2.59
C SER A 48 -5.42 -3.65 -1.32
N LEU A 49 -6.12 -3.61 -0.19
CA LEU A 49 -5.60 -4.00 1.10
C LEU A 49 -6.50 -5.11 1.66
N THR A 50 -5.92 -6.26 1.92
CA THR A 50 -6.59 -7.41 2.55
C THR A 50 -6.12 -7.45 3.99
N GLY A 51 -6.90 -6.83 4.88
CA GLY A 51 -6.71 -6.82 6.33
C GLY A 51 -8.04 -6.92 7.05
#